data_AF-A0A327HR64-F1
#
_entry.id   AF-A0A327HR64-F1
#
_cell.length_a   1.000
_cell.length_b   1.000
_cell.length_c   1.000
_cell.angle_alpha   90.00
_cell.angle_beta   90.00
_cell.angle_gamma   90.00
#
_symmetry.space_group_name_H-M   'P 1'
#
loop_
_entity.id
_entity.type
_entity.pdbx_description
1 polymer ?
#
loop_
_entity_poly.entity_id
_entity_poly.type
_entity_poly.pdbx_seq_one_letter_code
_entity_poly.pdbx_strand_id
1 'polypeptide(L)'
;MHDSIRELGRLRRLQILYPVCLILGILLASIGAVISLTIDDFFVMGSHLILIISGLLIIILVNLVNFTEDFFAEKYDMTHLLDIDDKEERFEAYIQHLSEWITSDMEQVNPIRIRGEDPSGPDWGKTDFVLGKEPERRDAIAEGEKYEGMEDDLTKTEKLVEQANKDYADYAQKRWEKSESEDKDLIEYGVDRLGDLVRTDYFEKNAEEGAFEKVAKLNDESQ
;
A
#
# COMPACT_ATOMS: atom_id res chain seq x y z
N MET A 1 -6.01 6.70 -2.42
CA MET A 1 -7.19 7.14 -3.22
C MET A 1 -7.53 8.62 -3.10
N HIS A 2 -7.40 9.29 -1.95
CA HIS A 2 -7.54 10.77 -1.91
C HIS A 2 -6.58 11.51 -2.86
N ASP A 3 -5.48 10.86 -3.22
CA ASP A 3 -4.52 11.36 -4.20
C ASP A 3 -5.09 11.49 -5.63
N SER A 4 -6.05 10.65 -6.06
CA SER A 4 -6.61 10.71 -7.42
C SER A 4 -7.48 11.97 -7.62
N ILE A 5 -8.31 12.31 -6.63
CA ILE A 5 -9.09 13.56 -6.62
C ILE A 5 -8.14 14.77 -6.57
N ARG A 6 -7.08 14.70 -5.77
CA ARG A 6 -6.07 15.77 -5.69
C ARG A 6 -5.32 15.94 -7.01
N GLU A 7 -4.97 14.84 -7.68
CA GLU A 7 -4.32 14.83 -8.99
C GLU A 7 -5.25 15.37 -10.09
N LEU A 8 -6.52 14.99 -10.10
CA LEU A 8 -7.53 15.53 -11.03
C LEU A 8 -7.70 17.05 -10.84
N GLY A 9 -7.77 17.53 -9.60
CA GLY A 9 -7.80 18.95 -9.28
C GLY A 9 -6.51 19.70 -9.63
N ARG A 10 -5.36 19.02 -9.63
CA ARG A 10 -4.09 19.56 -10.15
C ARG A 10 -4.12 19.66 -11.67
N LEU A 11 -4.64 18.63 -12.35
CA LEU A 11 -4.77 18.59 -13.81
C LEU A 11 -5.63 19.73 -14.34
N ARG A 12 -6.82 19.95 -13.76
CA ARG A 12 -7.69 21.08 -14.14
C ARG A 12 -6.99 22.43 -14.01
N ARG A 13 -6.27 22.64 -12.90
CA ARG A 13 -5.51 23.87 -12.68
C ARG A 13 -4.40 24.05 -13.70
N LEU A 14 -3.65 22.98 -14.02
CA LEU A 14 -2.59 23.01 -15.02
C LEU A 14 -3.15 23.29 -16.42
N GLN A 15 -4.27 22.68 -16.81
CA GLN A 15 -4.90 22.94 -18.11
C GLN A 15 -5.35 24.40 -18.28
N ILE A 16 -5.76 25.07 -17.20
CA ILE A 16 -6.14 26.50 -17.22
C ILE A 16 -4.90 27.40 -17.25
N LEU A 17 -3.87 27.08 -16.45
CA LEU A 17 -2.65 27.89 -16.33
C LEU A 17 -1.72 27.75 -17.54
N TYR A 18 -1.66 26.56 -18.15
CA TYR A 18 -0.79 26.25 -19.29
C TYR A 18 -0.91 27.26 -20.44
N PRO A 19 -2.11 27.53 -21.02
CA PRO A 19 -2.24 28.47 -22.13
C PRO A 19 -1.87 29.90 -21.71
N VAL A 20 -2.19 30.30 -20.48
CA VAL A 20 -1.87 31.64 -19.95
C VAL A 20 -0.36 31.82 -19.83
N CYS A 21 0.34 30.87 -19.24
CA CYS A 21 1.80 30.92 -19.09
C CYS A 21 2.52 30.82 -20.44
N LEU A 22 1.99 30.03 -21.38
CA LEU A 22 2.55 29.91 -22.73
C LEU A 22 2.42 31.23 -23.50
N ILE A 23 1.24 31.86 -23.48
CA ILE A 23 1.02 33.19 -24.09
C ILE A 23 1.95 34.23 -23.46
N LEU A 24 2.07 34.25 -22.13
CA LEU A 24 2.97 35.17 -21.42
C LEU A 24 4.43 34.97 -21.84
N GLY A 25 4.89 33.72 -21.95
CA GLY A 25 6.25 33.40 -22.40
C GLY A 25 6.53 33.88 -23.82
N ILE A 26 5.59 33.66 -24.75
CA ILE A 26 5.69 34.15 -26.14
C ILE A 26 5.70 35.68 -26.19
N LEU A 27 4.87 36.33 -25.37
CA LEU A 27 4.79 37.79 -25.31
C LEU A 27 6.09 38.39 -24.78
N LEU A 28 6.66 37.84 -23.71
CA LEU A 28 7.96 38.27 -23.18
C LEU A 28 9.09 38.11 -24.20
N ALA A 29 9.16 36.95 -24.86
CA ALA A 29 10.17 36.68 -25.88
C ALA A 29 10.04 37.62 -27.09
N SER A 30 8.81 37.87 -27.56
CA SER A 30 8.55 38.76 -28.70
C SER A 30 8.85 40.23 -28.37
N ILE A 31 8.48 40.72 -27.18
CA ILE A 31 8.85 42.08 -26.72
C ILE A 31 10.37 42.22 -26.61
N GLY A 32 11.04 41.24 -26.02
CA GLY A 32 12.50 41.24 -25.94
C GLY A 32 13.17 41.29 -27.32
N ALA A 33 12.65 40.53 -28.29
CA ALA A 33 13.13 40.55 -29.67
C ALA A 33 12.91 41.91 -30.37
N VAL A 34 11.75 42.54 -30.18
CA VAL A 34 11.47 43.87 -30.77
C VAL A 34 12.41 44.93 -30.21
N ILE A 35 12.62 44.96 -28.89
CA ILE A 35 13.57 45.89 -28.25
C ILE A 35 14.97 45.64 -28.79
N SER A 36 15.35 44.37 -28.97
CA SER A 36 16.66 44.00 -29.50
C SER A 36 16.92 44.51 -30.92
N LEU A 37 15.88 44.72 -31.74
CA LEU A 37 16.00 45.28 -33.09
C LEU A 37 16.18 46.80 -33.11
N THR A 38 15.93 47.47 -31.97
CA THR A 38 16.07 48.94 -31.84
C THR A 38 17.42 49.38 -31.30
N ILE A 39 18.27 48.43 -30.88
CA ILE A 39 19.59 48.68 -30.30
C ILE A 39 20.66 48.36 -31.33
N ASP A 40 21.61 49.28 -31.53
CA ASP A 40 22.67 49.14 -32.54
C ASP A 40 23.61 47.94 -32.27
N ASP A 41 23.81 47.59 -30.99
CA ASP A 41 24.59 46.42 -30.56
C ASP A 41 23.70 45.35 -29.91
N PHE A 42 23.37 44.31 -30.68
CA PHE A 42 22.57 43.15 -30.23
C PHE A 42 23.17 42.43 -29.00
N PHE A 43 24.51 42.37 -28.91
CA PHE A 43 25.25 41.58 -27.90
C PHE A 43 25.56 42.34 -26.60
N VAL A 44 25.13 43.60 -26.46
CA VAL A 44 25.21 44.26 -25.16
C VAL A 44 24.32 43.50 -24.18
N MET A 45 24.91 43.00 -23.10
CA MET A 45 24.19 42.34 -22.00
C MET A 45 23.23 43.35 -21.35
N GLY A 46 22.04 43.46 -21.93
CA GLY A 46 21.00 44.41 -21.57
C GLY A 46 19.71 43.73 -21.16
N SER A 47 18.72 44.55 -20.79
CA SER A 47 17.40 44.09 -20.36
C SER A 47 16.65 43.27 -21.42
N HIS A 48 16.92 43.49 -22.71
CA HIS A 48 16.32 42.75 -23.82
C HIS A 48 16.74 41.26 -23.85
N LEU A 49 18.01 40.96 -23.62
CA LEU A 49 18.51 39.58 -23.56
C LEU A 49 17.89 38.80 -22.39
N ILE A 50 17.74 39.46 -21.24
CA ILE A 50 17.10 38.88 -20.05
C ILE A 50 15.61 38.57 -20.33
N LEU A 51 14.90 39.46 -21.02
CA LEU A 51 13.51 39.25 -21.43
C LEU A 51 13.34 38.08 -22.41
N ILE A 52 14.23 37.95 -23.39
CA ILE A 52 14.19 36.83 -24.35
C ILE A 52 14.46 35.51 -23.63
N ILE A 53 15.52 35.45 -22.82
CA ILE A 53 15.90 34.23 -22.09
C ILE A 53 14.79 33.84 -21.12
N SER A 54 14.25 34.78 -20.35
CA SER A 54 13.15 34.48 -19.41
C SER A 54 11.88 33.99 -20.12
N GLY A 55 11.50 34.60 -21.25
CA GLY A 55 10.37 34.14 -22.06
C GLY A 55 10.57 32.71 -22.59
N LEU A 56 11.76 32.40 -23.11
CA LEU A 56 12.11 31.05 -23.57
C LEU A 56 12.13 30.04 -22.41
N LEU A 57 12.65 30.43 -21.24
CA LEU A 57 12.72 29.58 -20.05
C LEU A 57 11.30 29.24 -19.55
N ILE A 58 10.39 30.21 -19.54
CA ILE A 58 8.97 29.99 -19.21
C ILE A 58 8.35 28.98 -20.18
N ILE A 59 8.56 29.14 -21.50
CA ILE A 59 8.03 28.21 -22.52
C ILE A 59 8.57 26.79 -22.28
N ILE A 60 9.87 26.64 -22.01
CA ILE A 60 10.50 25.34 -21.75
C ILE A 60 9.92 24.70 -20.48
N LEU A 61 9.83 25.46 -19.38
CA LEU A 61 9.31 24.94 -18.10
C LEU A 61 7.85 24.50 -18.22
N VAL A 62 7.01 25.29 -18.89
CA VAL A 62 5.59 24.98 -19.10
C VAL A 62 5.41 23.70 -19.91
N ASN A 63 6.25 23.47 -20.92
CA ASN A 63 6.22 22.22 -21.68
C ASN A 63 6.75 21.01 -20.88
N LEU A 64 7.74 21.20 -20.01
CA LEU A 64 8.27 20.12 -19.18
C LEU A 64 7.28 19.66 -18.10
N VAL A 65 6.46 20.59 -17.58
CA VAL A 65 5.43 20.32 -16.56
C VAL A 65 4.09 19.94 -17.20
N ASN A 66 4.00 19.87 -18.53
CA ASN A 66 2.76 19.57 -19.22
C ASN A 66 2.31 18.12 -18.91
N PHE A 67 1.35 18.00 -18.01
CA PHE A 67 0.74 16.75 -17.63
C PHE A 67 -0.49 16.54 -18.51
N THR A 68 -0.44 15.54 -19.39
CA THR A 68 -1.52 15.28 -20.33
C THR A 68 -2.70 14.59 -19.66
N GLU A 69 -3.88 14.87 -20.19
CA GLU A 69 -5.12 14.22 -19.77
C GLU A 69 -5.10 12.73 -20.05
N ASP A 70 -4.53 12.33 -21.19
CA ASP A 70 -4.37 10.94 -21.59
C ASP A 70 -3.60 10.12 -20.56
N PHE A 71 -2.52 10.69 -20.00
CA PHE A 71 -1.72 10.00 -18.97
C PHE A 71 -2.51 9.82 -17.67
N PHE A 72 -3.35 10.80 -17.31
CA PHE A 72 -4.23 10.66 -16.16
C PHE A 72 -5.28 9.57 -16.39
N ALA A 73 -5.93 9.59 -17.55
CA ALA A 73 -6.95 8.62 -17.92
C ALA A 73 -6.37 7.20 -18.00
N GLU A 74 -5.18 7.02 -18.57
CA GLU A 74 -4.48 5.73 -18.62
C GLU A 74 -4.09 5.23 -17.22
N LYS A 75 -3.55 6.10 -16.36
CA LYS A 75 -3.11 5.74 -15.00
C LYS A 75 -4.26 5.20 -14.13
N TYR A 76 -5.48 5.67 -14.35
CA TYR A 76 -6.66 5.28 -13.58
C TYR A 76 -7.67 4.43 -14.37
N ASP A 77 -7.28 3.94 -15.56
CA ASP A 77 -8.13 3.14 -16.46
C ASP A 77 -9.47 3.81 -16.84
N MET A 78 -9.42 5.12 -17.07
CA MET A 78 -10.57 5.97 -17.40
C MET A 78 -10.53 6.46 -18.86
N THR A 79 -9.78 5.78 -19.73
CA THR A 79 -9.58 6.18 -21.14
C THR A 79 -10.89 6.25 -21.92
N HIS A 80 -11.89 5.45 -21.55
CA HIS A 80 -13.23 5.49 -22.13
C HIS A 80 -13.95 6.83 -21.97
N LEU A 81 -13.56 7.66 -21.00
CA LEU A 81 -14.14 9.00 -20.80
C LEU A 81 -13.54 10.04 -21.74
N LEU A 82 -12.41 9.75 -22.40
CA LEU A 82 -11.78 10.66 -23.37
C LEU A 82 -12.64 10.88 -24.64
N ASP A 83 -13.62 10.01 -24.88
CA ASP A 83 -14.56 10.10 -26.01
C ASP A 83 -15.59 11.23 -25.83
N ILE A 84 -15.72 11.81 -24.63
CA ILE A 84 -16.61 12.94 -24.37
C ILE A 84 -15.94 14.21 -24.92
N ASP A 85 -16.54 14.90 -25.89
CA ASP A 85 -15.95 16.10 -26.50
C ASP A 85 -15.88 17.28 -25.53
N ASP A 86 -16.91 17.50 -24.72
CA ASP A 86 -16.97 18.61 -23.76
C ASP A 86 -16.06 18.35 -22.55
N LYS A 87 -15.12 19.26 -22.32
CA LYS A 87 -14.14 19.17 -21.23
C LYS A 87 -14.78 19.30 -19.85
N GLU A 88 -15.85 20.10 -19.72
CA GLU A 88 -16.50 20.29 -18.44
C GLU A 88 -17.31 19.05 -18.06
N GLU A 89 -18.09 18.53 -19.01
CA GLU A 89 -18.81 17.26 -18.87
C GLU A 89 -17.86 16.08 -18.58
N ARG A 90 -16.73 16.00 -19.30
CA ARG A 90 -15.72 14.96 -19.06
C ARG A 90 -15.08 15.04 -17.68
N PHE A 91 -14.86 16.26 -17.18
CA PHE A 91 -14.35 16.47 -15.83
C PHE A 91 -15.35 16.03 -14.74
N GLU A 92 -16.64 16.31 -14.94
CA GLU A 92 -17.70 15.83 -14.06
C GLU A 92 -17.78 14.29 -14.07
N ALA A 93 -17.67 13.68 -15.24
CA ALA A 93 -17.63 12.22 -15.38
C ALA A 93 -16.43 11.61 -14.62
N TYR A 94 -15.24 12.23 -14.68
CA TYR A 94 -14.09 11.79 -13.87
C TYR A 94 -14.38 11.86 -12.37
N ILE A 95 -14.99 12.95 -11.89
CA ILE A 95 -15.35 13.09 -10.46
C ILE A 95 -16.34 12.01 -10.05
N GLN A 96 -17.38 11.79 -10.86
CA GLN A 96 -18.41 10.80 -10.57
C GLN A 96 -17.82 9.39 -10.49
N HIS A 97 -17.03 8.99 -11.48
CA HIS A 97 -16.42 7.67 -11.51
C HIS A 97 -15.43 7.48 -10.34
N LEU A 98 -14.62 8.50 -10.01
CA LEU A 98 -13.75 8.43 -8.83
C LEU A 98 -14.54 8.35 -7.52
N SER A 99 -15.66 9.07 -7.41
CA SER A 99 -16.54 9.02 -6.25
C SER A 99 -17.17 7.64 -6.09
N GLU A 100 -17.69 7.06 -7.17
CA GLU A 100 -18.28 5.72 -7.19
C GLU A 100 -17.25 4.67 -6.74
N TRP A 101 -16.03 4.80 -7.24
CA TRP A 101 -14.94 3.90 -6.88
C TRP A 101 -14.58 4.02 -5.39
N ILE A 102 -14.48 5.26 -4.87
CA ILE A 102 -14.26 5.50 -3.43
C ILE A 102 -15.40 4.93 -2.58
N THR A 103 -16.66 5.08 -3.00
CA THR A 103 -17.81 4.53 -2.27
C THR A 103 -17.82 3.00 -2.31
N SER A 104 -17.46 2.38 -3.44
CA SER A 104 -17.39 0.93 -3.57
C SER A 104 -16.26 0.33 -2.71
N ASP A 105 -15.12 1.00 -2.64
CA ASP A 105 -13.98 0.58 -1.82
C ASP A 105 -14.31 0.74 -0.33
N MET A 106 -15.02 1.79 0.07
CA MET A 106 -15.57 1.93 1.43
C MET A 106 -16.59 0.85 1.77
N GLU A 107 -17.37 0.36 0.79
CA GLU A 107 -18.33 -0.73 0.99
C GLU A 107 -17.64 -2.11 1.08
N GLN A 108 -16.59 -2.34 0.28
CA GLN A 108 -15.77 -3.56 0.35
C GLN A 108 -14.88 -3.61 1.60
N VAL A 109 -14.37 -2.49 2.09
CA VAL A 109 -13.49 -2.42 3.29
C VAL A 109 -14.28 -2.58 4.60
N ASN A 110 -15.58 -2.92 4.56
CA ASN A 110 -16.29 -3.39 5.75
C ASN A 110 -16.25 -4.93 5.84
N PRO A 111 -15.23 -5.54 6.47
CA PRO A 111 -15.12 -7.01 6.61
C PRO A 111 -16.27 -7.65 7.39
N ILE A 112 -17.17 -6.85 7.98
CA ILE A 112 -18.34 -7.31 8.72
C ILE A 112 -19.54 -7.54 7.78
N ARG A 113 -19.63 -6.89 6.61
CA ARG A 113 -20.79 -6.99 5.70
C ARG A 113 -20.69 -8.10 4.64
N ILE A 114 -19.48 -8.47 4.22
CA ILE A 114 -19.28 -9.50 3.17
C ILE A 114 -19.58 -10.93 3.69
N ARG A 115 -19.71 -11.10 5.00
CA ARG A 115 -19.99 -12.41 5.61
C ARG A 115 -21.50 -12.77 5.63
N GLY A 116 -22.37 -11.88 5.18
CA GLY A 116 -23.83 -12.03 5.23
C GLY A 116 -24.50 -12.40 3.91
N GLU A 117 -23.76 -12.50 2.80
CA GLU A 117 -24.34 -12.76 1.47
C GLU A 117 -24.24 -14.22 1.00
N ASP A 118 -23.66 -15.11 1.80
CA ASP A 118 -23.79 -16.55 1.52
C ASP A 118 -25.28 -16.94 1.69
N PRO A 119 -25.97 -17.45 0.66
CA PRO A 119 -27.35 -17.96 0.81
C PRO A 119 -27.46 -19.08 1.85
N SER A 120 -26.35 -19.72 2.22
CA SER A 120 -26.27 -20.71 3.29
C SER A 120 -26.05 -20.09 4.68
N GLY A 121 -25.65 -18.81 4.76
CA GLY A 121 -25.27 -18.13 5.98
C GLY A 121 -24.03 -18.73 6.66
N PRO A 122 -23.52 -18.13 7.76
CA PRO A 122 -22.52 -18.79 8.57
C PRO A 122 -23.12 -20.09 9.15
N ASP A 123 -22.43 -21.22 8.95
CA ASP A 123 -22.76 -22.44 9.69
C ASP A 123 -22.45 -22.16 11.17
N TRP A 124 -23.50 -21.91 11.96
CA TRP A 124 -23.40 -21.68 13.40
C TRP A 124 -22.89 -22.92 14.15
N GLY A 125 -22.59 -23.99 13.42
CA GLY A 125 -22.26 -25.30 13.96
C GLY A 125 -23.51 -25.94 14.57
N LYS A 126 -23.49 -27.26 14.70
CA LYS A 126 -24.54 -27.94 15.47
C LYS A 126 -24.36 -27.61 16.95
N THR A 127 -25.20 -26.71 17.48
CA THR A 127 -25.37 -26.53 18.94
C THR A 127 -26.33 -27.59 19.51
N ASP A 128 -26.22 -28.84 19.04
CA ASP A 128 -27.05 -29.96 19.48
C ASP A 128 -26.54 -30.50 20.85
N PHE A 129 -26.44 -29.64 21.86
CA PHE A 129 -26.24 -30.10 23.23
C PHE A 129 -27.62 -30.39 23.82
N VAL A 130 -27.96 -31.67 23.96
CA VAL A 130 -29.14 -32.04 24.75
C VAL A 130 -28.82 -31.70 26.22
N LEU A 131 -29.60 -30.80 26.82
CA LEU A 131 -29.42 -30.37 28.21
C LEU A 131 -29.37 -31.60 29.12
N GLY A 132 -28.25 -31.81 29.82
CA GLY A 132 -28.04 -32.96 30.71
C GLY A 132 -27.18 -34.10 30.16
N LYS A 133 -26.61 -33.98 28.95
CA LYS A 133 -25.52 -34.86 28.49
C LYS A 133 -24.20 -34.10 28.44
N GLU A 134 -23.13 -34.70 28.94
CA GLU A 134 -21.78 -34.17 28.75
C GLU A 134 -21.44 -34.17 27.26
N PRO A 135 -20.83 -33.09 26.74
CA PRO A 135 -20.44 -33.02 25.35
C PRO A 135 -19.35 -34.07 25.07
N GLU A 136 -19.56 -34.88 24.04
CA GLU A 136 -18.53 -35.81 23.57
C GLU A 136 -17.38 -35.01 22.96
N ARG A 137 -16.15 -35.27 23.43
CA ARG A 137 -14.95 -34.65 22.87
C ARG A 137 -14.81 -35.08 21.42
N ARG A 138 -14.94 -34.13 20.50
CA ARG A 138 -14.64 -34.35 19.09
C ARG A 138 -13.14 -34.16 18.88
N ASP A 139 -12.47 -35.20 18.44
CA ASP A 139 -11.08 -35.11 18.04
C ASP A 139 -11.03 -34.60 16.59
N ALA A 140 -10.42 -33.43 16.41
CA ALA A 140 -10.27 -32.81 15.09
C ALA A 140 -9.42 -33.69 14.16
N ILE A 141 -8.50 -34.50 14.70
CA ILE A 141 -7.67 -35.41 13.91
C ILE A 141 -8.53 -36.54 13.37
N ALA A 142 -9.33 -37.18 14.24
CA ALA A 142 -10.19 -38.30 13.86
C ALA A 142 -11.33 -37.89 12.90
N GLU A 143 -11.93 -36.71 13.11
CA GLU A 143 -12.98 -36.20 12.20
C GLU A 143 -12.38 -35.66 10.89
N GLY A 144 -11.11 -35.24 10.89
CA GLY A 144 -10.40 -34.75 9.71
C GLY A 144 -10.18 -35.82 8.63
N GLU A 145 -9.94 -37.08 9.03
CA GLU A 145 -9.77 -38.22 8.10
C GLU A 145 -10.97 -38.38 7.14
N LYS A 146 -12.17 -37.97 7.57
CA LYS A 146 -13.39 -38.04 6.75
C LYS A 146 -13.36 -37.15 5.52
N TYR A 147 -12.55 -36.09 5.54
CA TYR A 147 -12.45 -35.11 4.46
C TYR A 147 -11.19 -35.33 3.60
N GLU A 148 -10.38 -36.35 3.91
CA GLU A 148 -9.18 -36.67 3.15
C GLU A 148 -9.54 -37.05 1.69
N GLY A 149 -8.93 -36.37 0.73
CA GLY A 149 -9.18 -36.57 -0.70
C GLY A 149 -10.48 -35.94 -1.23
N MET A 150 -11.20 -35.15 -0.43
CA MET A 150 -12.29 -34.28 -0.93
C MET A 150 -11.78 -32.96 -1.51
N GLU A 151 -10.54 -32.58 -1.20
CA GLU A 151 -9.89 -31.38 -1.74
C GLU A 151 -9.37 -31.64 -3.16
N ASP A 152 -9.53 -30.66 -4.05
CA ASP A 152 -8.97 -30.69 -5.41
C ASP A 152 -7.47 -30.33 -5.39
N ASP A 153 -6.77 -30.59 -6.49
CA ASP A 153 -5.36 -30.21 -6.61
C ASP A 153 -5.18 -28.70 -6.42
N LEU A 154 -4.20 -28.30 -5.61
CA LEU A 154 -3.86 -26.89 -5.40
C LEU A 154 -3.62 -26.18 -6.74
N THR A 155 -4.23 -25.00 -6.89
CA THR A 155 -4.04 -24.13 -8.05
C THR A 155 -2.58 -23.65 -8.13
N LYS A 156 -2.17 -23.13 -9.28
CA LYS A 156 -0.79 -22.66 -9.49
C LYS A 156 -0.35 -21.61 -8.46
N THR A 157 -1.27 -20.72 -8.08
CA THR A 157 -1.00 -19.67 -7.09
C THR A 157 -0.89 -20.25 -5.68
N GLU A 158 -1.78 -21.18 -5.32
CA GLU A 158 -1.75 -21.84 -4.01
C GLU A 158 -0.50 -22.70 -3.82
N LYS A 159 -0.03 -23.39 -4.87
CA LYS A 159 1.25 -24.11 -4.86
C LYS A 159 2.43 -23.18 -4.59
N LEU A 160 2.40 -21.95 -5.09
CA LEU A 160 3.44 -20.94 -4.82
C LEU A 160 3.40 -20.50 -3.36
N VAL A 161 2.20 -20.27 -2.82
CA VAL A 161 2.02 -19.92 -1.39
C VAL A 161 2.46 -21.08 -0.49
N GLU A 162 2.09 -22.31 -0.83
CA GLU A 162 2.50 -23.50 -0.08
C GLU A 162 4.04 -23.65 -0.07
N GLN A 163 4.69 -23.44 -1.22
CA GLN A 163 6.15 -23.45 -1.29
C GLN A 163 6.78 -22.35 -0.43
N ALA A 164 6.24 -21.12 -0.50
CA ALA A 164 6.72 -20.02 0.33
C ALA A 164 6.56 -20.35 1.82
N ASN A 165 5.44 -20.94 2.23
CA ASN A 165 5.21 -21.36 3.61
C ASN A 165 6.22 -22.42 4.07
N LYS A 166 6.53 -23.40 3.22
CA LYS A 166 7.58 -24.41 3.49
C LYS A 166 8.94 -23.75 3.66
N ASP A 167 9.32 -22.86 2.74
CA ASP A 167 10.59 -22.16 2.82
C ASP A 167 10.69 -21.31 4.10
N TYR A 168 9.62 -20.56 4.44
CA TYR A 168 9.57 -19.78 5.67
C TYR A 168 9.65 -20.65 6.93
N ALA A 169 8.97 -21.80 6.95
CA ALA A 169 9.05 -22.75 8.05
C ALA A 169 10.49 -23.25 8.25
N ASP A 170 11.19 -23.60 7.16
CA ASP A 170 12.59 -24.04 7.22
C ASP A 170 13.52 -22.94 7.74
N TYR A 171 13.32 -21.70 7.28
CA TYR A 171 14.09 -20.56 7.77
C TYR A 171 13.79 -20.25 9.24
N ALA A 172 12.53 -20.34 9.65
CA ALA A 172 12.13 -20.15 11.04
C ALA A 172 12.75 -21.22 11.95
N GLN A 173 12.71 -22.49 11.53
CA GLN A 173 13.32 -23.59 12.25
C GLN A 173 14.83 -23.40 12.43
N LYS A 174 15.55 -23.04 11.35
CA LYS A 174 17.00 -22.74 11.43
C LYS A 174 17.32 -21.58 12.35
N ARG A 175 16.49 -20.52 12.34
CA ARG A 175 16.66 -19.37 13.22
C ARG A 175 16.40 -19.74 14.68
N TRP A 176 15.40 -20.58 14.92
CA TRP A 176 15.07 -21.11 16.24
C TRP A 176 16.24 -21.92 16.79
N GLU A 177 16.72 -22.92 16.04
CA GLU A 177 17.84 -23.77 16.45
C GLU A 177 19.12 -22.95 16.71
N LYS A 178 19.38 -21.96 15.86
CA LYS A 178 20.50 -21.05 16.07
C LYS A 178 20.32 -20.24 17.37
N SER A 179 19.13 -19.70 17.61
CA SER A 179 18.83 -18.94 18.82
C SER A 179 18.98 -19.78 20.08
N GLU A 180 18.52 -21.04 20.06
CA GLU A 180 18.70 -21.97 21.18
C GLU A 180 20.18 -22.28 21.42
N SER A 181 20.97 -22.49 20.36
CA SER A 181 22.41 -22.77 20.50
C SER A 181 23.24 -21.58 21.02
N GLU A 182 22.75 -20.35 20.81
CA GLU A 182 23.40 -19.11 21.25
C GLU A 182 22.90 -18.64 22.63
N ASP A 183 21.89 -19.30 23.20
CA ASP A 183 21.31 -18.93 24.49
C ASP A 183 22.25 -19.32 25.64
N LYS A 184 22.61 -18.31 26.45
CA LYS A 184 23.50 -18.48 27.59
C LYS A 184 22.88 -19.33 28.68
N ASP A 185 21.56 -19.23 28.87
CA ASP A 185 20.84 -19.94 29.93
C ASP A 185 20.84 -21.45 29.65
N LEU A 186 20.71 -21.83 28.38
CA LEU A 186 20.81 -23.20 27.91
C LEU A 186 22.22 -23.76 28.08
N ILE A 187 23.25 -22.98 27.73
CA ILE A 187 24.65 -23.38 27.90
C ILE A 187 25.03 -23.53 29.37
N GLU A 188 24.58 -22.63 30.25
CA GLU A 188 24.90 -22.66 31.69
C GLU A 188 24.29 -23.88 32.39
N TYR A 189 23.07 -24.26 32.02
CA TYR A 189 22.42 -25.46 32.55
C TYR A 189 22.81 -26.75 31.82
N GLY A 190 23.55 -26.66 30.71
CA GLY A 190 24.02 -27.80 29.92
C GLY A 190 22.91 -28.53 29.17
N VAL A 191 21.91 -27.79 28.68
CA VAL A 191 20.72 -28.32 28.01
C VAL A 191 20.65 -27.80 26.57
N ASP A 192 20.36 -28.67 25.61
CA ASP A 192 20.38 -28.31 24.19
C ASP A 192 19.10 -27.65 23.67
N ARG A 193 17.96 -27.83 24.36
CA ARG A 193 16.63 -27.35 23.93
C ARG A 193 15.92 -26.58 25.02
N LEU A 194 15.17 -25.53 24.63
CA LEU A 194 14.41 -24.72 25.59
C LEU A 194 13.35 -25.54 26.35
N GLY A 195 12.70 -26.49 25.67
CA GLY A 195 11.72 -27.37 26.30
C GLY A 195 12.29 -28.22 27.44
N ASP A 196 13.56 -28.60 27.36
CA ASP A 196 14.22 -29.35 28.42
C ASP A 196 14.62 -28.43 29.57
N LEU A 197 14.97 -27.16 29.31
CA LEU A 197 15.20 -26.14 30.35
C LEU A 197 13.95 -25.89 31.18
N VAL A 198 12.77 -25.84 30.54
CA VAL A 198 11.47 -25.70 31.24
C VAL A 198 11.18 -26.86 32.19
N ARG A 199 11.71 -28.05 31.90
CA ARG A 199 11.56 -29.23 32.78
C ARG A 199 12.52 -29.22 33.96
N THR A 200 13.49 -28.31 33.98
CA THR A 200 14.41 -28.11 35.10
C THR A 200 13.91 -27.03 36.06
N ASP A 201 14.51 -26.93 37.24
CA ASP A 201 14.20 -25.89 38.23
C ASP A 201 14.79 -24.51 37.86
N TYR A 202 15.30 -24.30 36.63
CA TYR A 202 15.96 -23.06 36.23
C TYR A 202 15.07 -21.83 36.49
N PHE A 203 13.82 -21.88 36.05
CA PHE A 203 12.87 -20.77 36.21
C PHE A 203 12.44 -20.54 37.66
N GLU A 204 12.47 -21.57 38.51
CA GLU A 204 12.14 -21.43 39.93
C GLU A 204 13.30 -20.78 40.71
N LYS A 205 14.56 -21.07 40.33
CA LYS A 205 15.77 -20.57 41.02
C LYS A 205 16.21 -19.20 40.53
N ASN A 206 15.98 -18.89 39.26
CA ASN A 206 16.34 -17.62 38.62
C ASN A 206 15.14 -16.67 38.47
N ALA A 207 14.06 -16.90 39.22
CA ALA A 207 12.90 -16.01 39.24
C ALA A 207 13.27 -14.63 39.84
N GLU A 208 13.39 -13.62 38.99
CA GLU A 208 13.46 -12.23 39.44
C GLU A 208 12.06 -11.66 39.69
N GLU A 209 11.79 -11.20 40.92
CA GLU A 209 10.55 -10.48 41.24
C GLU A 209 10.50 -9.15 40.47
N GLY A 210 9.44 -8.94 39.68
CA GLY A 210 9.29 -7.75 38.83
C GLY A 210 10.04 -7.79 37.49
N ALA A 211 10.51 -8.96 37.03
CA ALA A 211 11.16 -9.11 35.71
C ALA A 211 10.33 -8.53 34.55
N PHE A 212 9.01 -8.74 34.58
CA PHE A 212 8.08 -8.20 33.59
C PHE A 212 8.09 -6.66 33.54
N GLU A 213 8.12 -5.98 34.69
CA GLU A 213 8.13 -4.52 34.75
C GLU A 213 9.44 -3.93 34.19
N LYS A 214 10.58 -4.61 34.40
CA LYS A 214 11.86 -4.19 33.81
C LYS A 214 11.82 -4.24 32.29
N VAL A 215 11.36 -5.36 31.73
CA VAL A 215 11.27 -5.54 30.26
C VAL A 215 10.26 -4.58 29.64
N ALA A 216 9.11 -4.38 30.29
CA ALA A 216 8.09 -3.46 29.81
C ALA A 216 8.58 -2.00 29.77
N LYS A 217 9.32 -1.54 30.79
CA LYS A 217 9.85 -0.17 30.83
C LYS A 217 11.00 0.07 29.83
N LEU A 218 11.83 -0.95 29.57
CA LEU A 218 12.92 -0.86 28.58
C LEU A 218 12.43 -0.64 27.13
N ASN A 219 11.21 -1.08 26.81
CA ASN A 219 10.62 -0.88 25.48
C ASN A 219 10.07 0.55 25.26
N ASP A 220 9.72 1.27 26.33
CA ASP A 220 9.26 2.66 26.25
C ASP A 220 10.40 3.66 26.06
N GLU A 221 11.63 3.33 26.49
CA GLU A 221 12.81 4.20 26.36
C GLU A 221 13.60 3.99 25.04
N SER A 222 13.23 2.99 24.22
CA SER A 222 13.92 2.65 22.96
C SER A 222 13.09 2.90 21.69
N GLN A 223 11.93 3.56 21.81
CA GLN A 223 11.14 4.16 20.72
C GLN A 223 11.49 5.64 20.55
#